data_AF-A0A4V1IYB9-F1
#
_entry.id   AF-A0A4V1IYB9-F1
#
_cell.length_a   1.000
_cell.length_b   1.000
_cell.length_c   1.000
_cell.angle_alpha   90.00
_cell.angle_beta   90.00
_cell.angle_gamma   90.00
#
_symmetry.space_group_name_H-M   'P 1'
#
loop_
_entity.id
_entity.type
_entity.pdbx_description
1 polymer ?
#
loop_
_entity_poly.entity_id
_entity_poly.type
_entity_poly.pdbx_seq_one_letter_code
_entity_poly.pdbx_strand_id
1 'polypeptide(L)'
;MSFTIIRYVGYTQHPFTSSQDAILYTAVLISSCLGIIGALLILITFVRIPALQKSAVSRIVAAMAVADLVSSSCKAFGHSPSYISSSPNGAACQAQAALIQWSDLSSVLWTMTIAVNLLAIMYLRQGVNSIQKFEYRYALLCYGFPAVLALIPLFVRGIQPNGTVISGYGDATLYCWIPDAFPVVRAILYYIPMWLIFTVNLSAFLLVGRVVWR
;
A
#
# COMPACT_ATOMS: atom_id res chain seq x y z
N MET A 1 13.88 -27.24 -0.80
CA MET A 1 12.84 -26.28 -0.39
C MET A 1 11.51 -26.81 -0.89
N SER A 2 10.73 -27.47 -0.03
CA SER A 2 9.41 -27.98 -0.40
C SER A 2 8.45 -26.80 -0.50
N PHE A 3 8.04 -26.47 -1.72
CA PHE A 3 6.92 -25.54 -1.94
C PHE A 3 5.64 -26.26 -1.50
N THR A 4 5.06 -25.82 -0.37
CA THR A 4 3.79 -26.35 0.12
C THR A 4 2.69 -26.01 -0.89
N ILE A 5 2.25 -27.01 -1.65
CA ILE A 5 1.08 -26.91 -2.54
C ILE A 5 -0.16 -27.00 -1.66
N ILE A 6 -0.85 -25.88 -1.46
CA ILE A 6 -2.12 -25.82 -0.73
C ILE A 6 -3.26 -26.07 -1.73
N ARG A 7 -4.05 -27.13 -1.50
CA ARG A 7 -5.30 -27.38 -2.24
C ARG A 7 -6.39 -26.46 -1.68
N TYR A 8 -6.94 -25.57 -2.51
CA TYR A 8 -7.95 -24.60 -2.09
C TYR A 8 -9.35 -24.97 -2.63
N VAL A 9 -10.37 -24.77 -1.80
CA VAL A 9 -11.78 -24.92 -2.15
C VAL A 9 -12.19 -23.75 -3.04
N GLY A 10 -12.78 -24.04 -4.20
CA GLY A 10 -13.12 -23.04 -5.22
C GLY A 10 -14.19 -22.06 -4.74
N TYR A 11 -13.81 -20.79 -4.58
CA TYR A 11 -14.75 -19.67 -4.47
C TYR A 11 -14.91 -19.04 -5.86
N THR A 12 -15.85 -19.55 -6.66
CA THR A 12 -16.28 -18.96 -7.94
C THR A 12 -17.63 -18.28 -7.78
N GLN A 13 -17.76 -17.39 -6.81
CA GLN A 13 -18.92 -16.50 -6.72
C GLN A 13 -18.38 -15.10 -6.89
N HIS A 14 -18.50 -14.56 -8.11
CA HIS A 14 -18.37 -13.13 -8.33
C HIS A 14 -19.51 -12.47 -7.53
N PRO A 15 -19.24 -11.85 -6.37
CA PRO A 15 -20.29 -11.56 -5.40
C PRO A 15 -21.16 -10.37 -5.81
N PHE A 16 -20.74 -9.64 -6.84
CA PHE A 16 -21.38 -8.43 -7.32
C PHE A 16 -22.06 -8.64 -8.67
N THR A 17 -23.17 -7.93 -8.86
CA THR A 17 -23.84 -7.77 -10.15
C THR A 17 -23.05 -6.83 -11.06
N SER A 18 -23.20 -6.96 -12.37
CA SER A 18 -22.49 -6.11 -13.34
C SER A 18 -22.70 -4.60 -13.11
N SER A 19 -23.88 -4.21 -12.59
CA SER A 19 -24.17 -2.83 -12.21
C SER A 19 -23.37 -2.36 -10.99
N GLN A 20 -23.19 -3.23 -9.99
CA GLN A 20 -22.39 -2.94 -8.80
C GLN A 20 -20.90 -2.81 -9.15
N ASP A 21 -20.41 -3.67 -10.05
CA ASP A 21 -19.03 -3.58 -10.53
C ASP A 21 -18.75 -2.26 -11.22
N ALA A 22 -19.64 -1.83 -12.12
CA ALA A 22 -19.50 -0.55 -12.81
C ALA A 22 -19.36 0.63 -11.83
N ILE A 23 -20.12 0.60 -10.73
CA ILE A 23 -20.06 1.62 -9.67
C ILE A 23 -18.71 1.56 -8.95
N LEU A 24 -18.29 0.37 -8.51
CA LEU A 24 -17.03 0.20 -7.78
C LEU A 24 -15.83 0.59 -8.64
N TYR A 25 -15.82 0.19 -9.90
CA TYR A 25 -14.80 0.57 -10.87
C TYR A 25 -14.72 2.08 -11.08
N THR A 26 -15.87 2.74 -11.24
CA THR A 26 -15.93 4.20 -11.39
C THR A 26 -15.39 4.90 -10.14
N ALA A 27 -15.75 4.40 -8.95
CA ALA A 27 -15.25 4.94 -7.68
C ALA A 27 -13.73 4.77 -7.54
N VAL A 28 -13.18 3.60 -7.90
CA VAL A 28 -11.73 3.36 -7.89
C VAL A 28 -11.03 4.32 -8.86
N LEU A 29 -11.57 4.54 -10.06
CA LEU A 29 -10.98 5.45 -11.03
C LEU A 29 -10.97 6.89 -10.51
N ILE A 30 -12.10 7.41 -10.03
CA ILE A 30 -12.19 8.78 -9.50
C ILE A 30 -11.23 8.97 -8.33
N SER A 31 -11.25 8.05 -7.36
CA SER A 31 -10.37 8.13 -6.19
C SER A 31 -8.89 8.04 -6.57
N SER A 32 -8.54 7.20 -7.55
CA SER A 32 -7.16 7.08 -8.06
C SER A 32 -6.72 8.36 -8.78
N CYS A 33 -7.58 8.97 -9.60
CA CYS A 33 -7.28 10.25 -10.26
C CYS A 33 -7.04 11.37 -9.24
N LEU A 34 -7.89 11.48 -8.22
CA LEU A 34 -7.70 12.44 -7.13
C LEU A 34 -6.41 12.18 -6.36
N GLY A 35 -6.09 10.92 -6.08
CA GLY A 35 -4.84 10.51 -5.44
C GLY A 35 -3.60 10.88 -6.26
N ILE A 36 -3.61 10.63 -7.58
CA ILE A 36 -2.54 11.01 -8.50
C ILE A 36 -2.34 12.52 -8.50
N ILE A 37 -3.42 13.30 -8.65
CA ILE A 37 -3.34 14.77 -8.65
C ILE A 37 -2.77 15.27 -7.32
N GLY A 38 -3.27 14.76 -6.19
CA GLY A 38 -2.78 15.14 -4.86
C GLY A 38 -1.30 14.83 -4.67
N ALA A 39 -0.88 13.62 -5.02
CA ALA A 39 0.52 13.21 -4.90
C ALA A 39 1.45 14.03 -5.80
N LEU A 40 1.04 14.30 -7.05
CA LEU A 40 1.79 15.17 -7.97
C LEU A 40 1.90 16.60 -7.43
N LEU A 41 0.82 17.17 -6.87
CA LEU A 41 0.87 18.50 -6.28
C LEU A 41 1.86 18.57 -5.11
N ILE A 42 1.90 17.55 -4.25
CA ILE A 42 2.87 17.47 -3.15
C ILE A 42 4.30 17.44 -3.69
N LEU A 43 4.57 16.55 -4.65
CA LEU A 43 5.91 16.37 -5.22
C LEU A 43 6.38 17.62 -5.99
N ILE A 44 5.51 18.21 -6.81
CA ILE A 44 5.81 19.44 -7.55
C ILE A 44 6.09 20.58 -6.56
N THR A 45 5.24 20.77 -5.56
CA THR A 45 5.45 21.81 -4.54
C THR A 45 6.75 21.61 -3.79
N PHE A 46 7.07 20.37 -3.40
CA PHE A 46 8.32 20.02 -2.73
C PHE A 46 9.56 20.32 -3.58
N VAL A 47 9.53 19.99 -4.88
CA VAL A 47 10.65 20.27 -5.79
C VAL A 47 10.78 21.77 -6.09
N ARG A 48 9.67 22.50 -6.17
CA ARG A 48 9.63 23.92 -6.52
C ARG A 48 10.01 24.86 -5.37
N ILE A 49 9.83 24.45 -4.12
CA ILE A 49 10.08 25.30 -2.94
C ILE A 49 11.31 24.80 -2.18
N PRO A 50 12.50 25.44 -2.34
CA PRO A 50 13.74 24.99 -1.68
C PRO A 50 13.66 25.01 -0.15
N ALA A 51 12.80 25.85 0.43
CA ALA A 51 12.57 25.87 1.87
C ALA A 51 11.98 24.53 2.38
N LEU A 52 11.12 23.89 1.59
CA LEU A 52 10.53 22.59 1.95
C LEU A 52 11.57 21.47 1.87
N GLN A 53 12.50 21.54 0.93
CA GLN A 53 13.56 20.52 0.79
C GLN A 53 14.49 20.48 2.00
N LYS A 54 14.67 21.60 2.71
CA LYS A 54 15.48 21.69 3.92
C LYS A 54 14.78 21.05 5.14
N SER A 55 13.45 21.04 5.14
CA SER A 55 12.64 20.45 6.21
C SER A 55 12.62 18.92 6.14
N ALA A 56 13.05 18.26 7.22
CA ALA A 56 13.01 16.80 7.36
C ALA A 56 11.59 16.25 7.20
N VAL A 57 10.61 16.92 7.81
CA VAL A 57 9.20 16.51 7.76
C VAL A 57 8.67 16.55 6.33
N SER A 58 9.00 17.61 5.58
CA SER A 58 8.57 17.74 4.19
C SER A 58 9.21 16.70 3.28
N ARG A 59 10.46 16.28 3.54
CA ARG A 59 11.10 15.16 2.81
C ARG A 59 10.37 13.83 3.04
N ILE A 60 9.98 13.56 4.28
CA ILE A 60 9.21 12.36 4.63
C ILE A 60 7.84 12.36 3.94
N VAL A 61 7.13 13.49 3.95
CA VAL A 61 5.83 13.62 3.25
C VAL A 61 5.99 13.46 1.74
N ALA A 62 7.06 14.00 1.15
CA ALA A 62 7.35 13.80 -0.27
C ALA A 62 7.64 12.32 -0.59
N ALA A 63 8.37 11.59 0.28
CA ALA A 63 8.60 10.16 0.11
C ALA A 63 7.28 9.36 0.17
N MET A 64 6.41 9.65 1.14
CA MET A 64 5.07 9.06 1.20
C MET A 64 4.27 9.30 -0.11
N ALA A 65 4.30 10.53 -0.62
CA ALA A 65 3.61 10.88 -1.86
C ALA A 65 4.13 10.11 -3.10
N VAL A 66 5.40 9.69 -3.12
CA VAL A 66 5.91 8.79 -4.18
C VAL A 66 5.20 7.43 -4.11
N ALA A 67 5.04 6.86 -2.91
CA ALA A 67 4.31 5.61 -2.73
C ALA A 67 2.84 5.76 -3.16
N ASP A 68 2.16 6.82 -2.70
CA ASP A 68 0.76 7.07 -3.05
C ASP A 68 0.54 7.26 -4.56
N LEU A 69 1.51 7.92 -5.23
CA LEU A 69 1.49 8.09 -6.68
C LEU A 69 1.57 6.74 -7.40
N VAL A 70 2.46 5.85 -6.95
CA VAL A 70 2.60 4.51 -7.53
C VAL A 70 1.33 3.69 -7.30
N SER A 71 0.79 3.69 -6.08
CA SER A 71 -0.45 2.98 -5.73
C SER A 71 -1.61 3.42 -6.60
N SER A 72 -1.87 4.74 -6.63
CA SER A 72 -2.99 5.32 -7.37
C SER A 72 -2.84 5.11 -8.87
N SER A 73 -1.61 5.20 -9.40
CA SER A 73 -1.35 4.90 -10.81
C SER A 73 -1.67 3.44 -11.14
N CYS A 74 -1.18 2.49 -10.34
CA CYS A 74 -1.45 1.06 -10.56
C CYS A 74 -2.94 0.71 -10.48
N LYS A 75 -3.67 1.32 -9.53
CA LYS A 75 -5.12 1.15 -9.38
C LYS A 75 -5.90 1.76 -10.56
N ALA A 76 -5.45 2.90 -11.08
CA ALA A 76 -6.02 3.50 -12.29
C ALA A 76 -5.78 2.63 -13.54
N PHE A 77 -4.58 2.05 -13.71
CA PHE A 77 -4.28 1.15 -14.83
C PHE A 77 -5.04 -0.18 -14.75
N GLY A 78 -5.23 -0.72 -13.55
CA GLY A 78 -5.94 -1.97 -13.31
C GLY A 78 -7.42 -1.97 -13.69
N HIS A 79 -8.01 -0.80 -13.97
CA HIS A 79 -9.42 -0.66 -14.35
C HIS A 79 -9.74 -1.16 -15.78
N SER A 80 -8.75 -1.34 -16.67
CA SER A 80 -9.05 -1.73 -18.06
C SER A 80 -9.51 -3.21 -18.13
N PRO A 81 -10.76 -3.51 -18.56
CA PRO A 81 -11.26 -4.88 -18.66
C PRO A 81 -10.40 -5.77 -19.55
N SER A 82 -9.71 -5.18 -20.53
CA SER A 82 -8.80 -5.84 -21.47
C SER A 82 -7.49 -6.33 -20.82
N TYR A 83 -7.09 -5.73 -19.70
CA TYR A 83 -5.82 -6.02 -19.01
C TYR A 83 -5.94 -7.20 -18.04
N ILE A 84 -7.08 -7.34 -17.38
CA ILE A 84 -7.37 -8.44 -16.45
C ILE A 84 -7.82 -9.71 -17.20
N SER A 85 -8.62 -9.55 -18.27
CA SER A 85 -9.22 -10.67 -19.00
C SER A 85 -8.24 -11.45 -19.89
N SER A 86 -7.12 -10.87 -20.29
CA SER A 86 -6.19 -11.50 -21.23
C SER A 86 -5.15 -12.41 -20.55
N SER A 87 -4.81 -12.19 -19.27
CA SER A 87 -3.98 -13.12 -18.49
C SER A 87 -4.04 -12.83 -16.98
N PRO A 88 -4.92 -13.49 -16.21
CA PRO A 88 -5.02 -13.33 -14.75
C PRO A 88 -3.72 -13.71 -14.00
N ASN A 89 -2.87 -14.51 -14.63
CA ASN A 89 -1.54 -14.90 -14.16
C ASN A 89 -0.40 -14.18 -14.92
N GLY A 90 -0.71 -13.17 -15.73
CA GLY A 90 0.24 -12.48 -16.59
C GLY A 90 1.25 -11.66 -15.80
N ALA A 91 2.45 -11.49 -16.37
CA ALA A 91 3.52 -10.70 -15.73
C ALA A 91 3.10 -9.26 -15.40
N ALA A 92 2.22 -8.69 -16.22
CA ALA A 92 1.69 -7.34 -16.05
C ALA A 92 0.78 -7.23 -14.81
N CYS A 93 -0.13 -8.20 -14.62
CA CYS A 93 -0.99 -8.32 -13.45
C CYS A 93 -0.18 -8.58 -12.16
N GLN A 94 0.83 -9.46 -12.22
CA GLN A 94 1.73 -9.73 -11.10
C GLN A 94 2.52 -8.48 -10.69
N ALA A 95 3.06 -7.74 -11.66
CA ALA A 95 3.80 -6.51 -11.42
C ALA A 95 2.91 -5.42 -10.81
N GLN A 96 1.70 -5.22 -11.36
CA GLN A 96 0.72 -4.29 -10.80
C GLN A 96 0.40 -4.63 -9.34
N ALA A 97 0.08 -5.90 -9.07
CA ALA A 97 -0.28 -6.35 -7.73
C ALA A 97 0.87 -6.18 -6.72
N ALA A 98 2.10 -6.50 -7.13
CA ALA A 98 3.28 -6.29 -6.29
C ALA A 98 3.54 -4.81 -6.02
N LEU A 99 3.38 -3.94 -7.02
CA LEU A 99 3.53 -2.50 -6.86
C LEU A 99 2.45 -1.92 -5.94
N ILE A 100 1.19 -2.34 -6.07
CA ILE A 100 0.10 -1.96 -5.15
C ILE A 100 0.43 -2.41 -3.72
N GLN A 101 0.80 -3.67 -3.53
CA GLN A 101 1.13 -4.22 -2.21
C GLN A 101 2.29 -3.46 -1.55
N TRP A 102 3.35 -3.18 -2.30
CA TRP A 102 4.50 -2.41 -1.82
C TRP A 102 4.11 -0.98 -1.46
N SER A 103 3.46 -0.28 -2.39
CA SER A 103 3.15 1.14 -2.27
C SER A 103 2.15 1.43 -1.15
N ASP A 104 1.07 0.65 -1.02
CA ASP A 104 0.08 0.83 0.04
C ASP A 104 0.71 0.64 1.43
N LEU A 105 1.49 -0.43 1.61
CA LEU A 105 2.10 -0.70 2.91
C LEU A 105 3.22 0.30 3.23
N SER A 106 3.94 0.77 2.20
CA SER A 106 4.93 1.83 2.32
C SER A 106 4.31 3.15 2.77
N SER A 107 3.22 3.57 2.13
CA SER A 107 2.48 4.77 2.50
C SER A 107 2.06 4.72 3.96
N VAL A 108 1.47 3.61 4.40
CA VAL A 108 1.02 3.44 5.79
C VAL A 108 2.20 3.48 6.78
N LEU A 109 3.35 2.90 6.47
CA LEU A 109 4.56 3.04 7.31
C LEU A 109 5.12 4.46 7.36
N TRP A 110 5.04 5.20 6.25
CA TRP A 110 5.41 6.61 6.24
C TRP A 110 4.48 7.43 7.13
N THR A 111 3.17 7.17 7.13
CA THR A 111 2.24 7.83 8.07
C THR A 111 2.61 7.55 9.53
N MET A 112 2.98 6.31 9.86
CA MET A 112 3.47 5.94 11.20
C MET A 112 4.72 6.70 11.58
N THR A 113 5.65 6.81 10.63
CA THR A 113 6.91 7.54 10.83
C THR A 113 6.63 9.01 11.11
N ILE A 114 5.70 9.64 10.39
CA ILE A 114 5.28 11.02 10.65
C ILE A 114 4.68 11.14 12.07
N ALA A 115 3.77 10.23 12.44
CA ALA A 115 3.11 10.24 13.74
C ALA A 115 4.10 10.08 14.91
N VAL A 116 5.05 9.15 14.81
CA VAL A 116 6.09 8.92 15.83
C VAL A 116 7.03 10.11 15.93
N ASN A 117 7.43 10.71 14.80
CA ASN A 117 8.28 11.91 14.84
C ASN A 117 7.55 13.10 15.49
N LEU A 118 6.25 13.28 15.23
CA LEU A 118 5.45 14.32 15.90
C LEU A 118 5.42 14.11 17.42
N LEU A 119 5.22 12.88 17.88
CA LEU A 119 5.29 12.56 19.31
C LEU A 119 6.68 12.84 19.89
N ALA A 120 7.75 12.46 19.21
CA ALA A 120 9.11 12.69 19.67
C ALA A 120 9.44 14.20 19.79
N ILE A 121 8.99 15.02 18.85
CA ILE A 121 9.16 16.48 18.92
C ILE A 121 8.38 17.05 20.11
N MET A 122 7.11 16.67 20.27
CA MET A 122 6.23 17.27 21.28
C MET A 122 6.52 16.82 22.71
N TYR A 123 6.72 15.52 22.92
CA TYR A 123 6.88 14.93 24.25
C TYR A 123 8.34 14.82 24.69
N LEU A 124 9.22 14.38 23.79
CA LEU A 124 10.64 14.18 24.12
C LEU A 124 11.48 15.44 23.89
N ARG A 125 10.87 16.53 23.38
CA ARG A 125 11.54 17.80 23.01
C ARG A 125 12.79 17.57 22.15
N GLN A 126 12.78 16.51 21.33
CA GLN A 126 13.90 16.22 20.46
C GLN A 126 13.97 17.31 19.39
N GLY A 127 15.17 17.87 19.21
CA GLY A 127 15.40 18.84 18.16
C GLY A 127 15.14 18.23 16.78
N VAL A 128 14.59 19.02 15.85
CA VAL A 128 14.31 18.62 14.46
C VAL A 128 15.55 18.04 13.75
N ASN A 129 16.75 18.44 14.18
CA ASN A 129 18.04 17.94 13.69
C ASN A 129 18.28 16.45 14.01
N SER A 130 17.62 15.88 15.03
CA SER A 130 17.68 14.45 15.32
C SER A 130 17.05 13.64 14.20
N ILE A 131 15.91 14.11 13.66
CA ILE A 131 15.13 13.43 12.61
C ILE A 131 15.95 13.22 11.35
N GLN A 132 16.75 14.23 10.96
CA GLN A 132 17.60 14.19 9.77
C GLN A 132 18.60 13.02 9.78
N LYS A 133 19.10 12.64 10.97
CA LYS A 133 20.06 11.54 11.11
C LYS A 133 19.42 10.17 10.89
N PHE A 134 18.10 10.05 11.05
CA PHE A 134 17.37 8.79 10.90
C PHE A 134 16.66 8.63 9.55
N GLU A 135 16.67 9.64 8.69
CA GLU A 135 15.96 9.63 7.40
C GLU A 135 16.29 8.43 6.52
N TYR A 136 17.57 8.06 6.41
CA TYR A 136 17.96 6.89 5.63
C TYR A 136 17.43 5.58 6.24
N ARG A 137 17.32 5.50 7.57
CA ARG A 137 16.75 4.34 8.27
C ARG A 137 15.24 4.27 8.07
N TYR A 138 14.57 5.43 8.09
CA TYR A 138 13.16 5.52 7.75
C TYR A 138 12.91 5.09 6.31
N ALA A 139 13.71 5.55 5.34
CA ALA A 139 13.58 5.12 3.96
C ALA A 139 13.80 3.60 3.79
N LEU A 140 14.81 3.04 4.45
CA LEU A 140 15.07 1.59 4.42
C LEU A 140 13.91 0.80 5.04
N LEU A 141 13.35 1.27 6.15
CA LEU A 141 12.21 0.62 6.79
C LEU A 141 10.94 0.76 5.94
N CYS A 142 10.55 1.99 5.59
CA CYS A 142 9.30 2.30 4.92
C CYS A 142 9.25 1.85 3.46
N TYR A 143 10.38 1.70 2.77
CA TYR A 143 10.40 1.10 1.42
C TYR A 143 10.85 -0.35 1.41
N GLY A 144 11.89 -0.69 2.19
CA GLY A 144 12.50 -2.02 2.18
C GLY A 144 11.61 -3.08 2.81
N PHE A 145 11.02 -2.82 3.99
CA PHE A 145 10.15 -3.81 4.64
C PHE A 145 8.89 -4.13 3.79
N PRO A 146 8.17 -3.13 3.24
CA PRO A 146 7.10 -3.41 2.28
C PRO A 146 7.55 -4.13 1.03
N ALA A 147 8.77 -3.86 0.53
CA ALA A 147 9.28 -4.54 -0.65
C ALA A 147 9.45 -6.04 -0.38
N VAL A 148 9.98 -6.41 0.79
CA VAL A 148 10.08 -7.82 1.21
C VAL A 148 8.69 -8.46 1.28
N LEU A 149 7.72 -7.80 1.90
CA LEU A 149 6.35 -8.34 2.01
C LEU A 149 5.66 -8.45 0.64
N ALA A 150 5.90 -7.52 -0.28
CA ALA A 150 5.35 -7.55 -1.63
C ALA A 150 5.97 -8.63 -2.53
N LEU A 151 7.17 -9.11 -2.23
CA LEU A 151 7.82 -10.20 -2.96
C LEU A 151 7.25 -11.58 -2.56
N ILE A 152 6.78 -11.76 -1.32
CA ILE A 152 6.34 -13.07 -0.82
C ILE A 152 5.22 -13.68 -1.68
N PRO A 153 4.13 -12.97 -2.04
CA PRO A 153 3.05 -13.55 -2.84
C PRO A 153 3.48 -13.99 -4.25
N LEU A 154 4.57 -13.42 -4.81
CA LEU A 154 5.11 -13.85 -6.10
C LEU A 154 5.57 -15.31 -6.09
N PHE A 155 5.89 -15.87 -4.93
CA PHE A 155 6.33 -17.25 -4.76
C PHE A 155 5.22 -18.18 -4.25
N VAL A 156 4.05 -17.63 -3.89
CA VAL A 156 2.91 -18.42 -3.42
C VAL A 156 2.17 -19.00 -4.63
N ARG A 157 1.85 -20.29 -4.56
CA ARG A 157 1.07 -21.02 -5.57
C ARG A 157 -0.03 -21.81 -4.89
N GLY A 158 -1.20 -21.88 -5.51
CA GLY A 158 -2.33 -22.71 -5.08
C GLY A 158 -2.87 -23.53 -6.25
N ILE A 159 -3.61 -24.60 -5.95
CA ILE A 159 -4.30 -25.40 -6.95
C ILE A 159 -5.79 -25.36 -6.66
N GLN A 160 -6.57 -24.92 -7.66
CA GLN A 160 -8.03 -24.95 -7.62
C GLN A 160 -8.56 -26.40 -7.78
N PRO A 161 -9.81 -26.69 -7.39
CA PRO A 161 -10.39 -28.02 -7.51
C PRO A 161 -10.46 -28.54 -8.96
N ASN A 162 -10.53 -27.63 -9.93
CA ASN A 162 -10.50 -27.94 -11.37
C ASN A 162 -9.08 -28.24 -11.90
N GLY A 163 -8.06 -28.26 -11.04
CA GLY A 163 -6.65 -28.50 -11.40
C GLY A 163 -5.89 -27.26 -11.86
N THR A 164 -6.52 -26.09 -11.96
CA THR A 164 -5.87 -24.84 -12.40
C THR A 164 -4.91 -24.33 -11.33
N VAL A 165 -3.67 -24.02 -11.73
CA VAL A 165 -2.69 -23.36 -10.85
C VAL A 165 -2.99 -21.87 -10.77
N ILE A 166 -3.09 -21.37 -9.55
CA ILE A 166 -3.25 -19.94 -9.26
C ILE A 166 -2.01 -19.40 -8.56
N SER A 167 -1.65 -18.18 -8.91
CA SER A 167 -0.54 -17.45 -8.28
C SER A 167 -1.03 -16.64 -7.07
N GLY A 168 -0.12 -16.34 -6.14
CA GLY A 168 -0.44 -15.55 -4.94
C GLY A 168 -0.90 -14.13 -5.23
N TYR A 169 -0.57 -13.58 -6.40
CA TYR A 169 -1.30 -12.44 -6.99
C TYR A 169 -2.14 -12.91 -8.17
N GLY A 170 -3.29 -12.26 -8.35
CA GLY A 170 -4.23 -12.49 -9.44
C GLY A 170 -5.40 -11.52 -9.35
N ASP A 171 -6.48 -11.82 -10.06
CA ASP A 171 -7.69 -10.99 -10.03
C ASP A 171 -8.34 -10.98 -8.64
N ALA A 172 -8.47 -9.78 -8.07
CA ALA A 172 -9.12 -9.51 -6.80
C ALA A 172 -10.37 -8.61 -6.96
N THR A 173 -11.13 -8.83 -8.05
CA THR A 173 -12.36 -8.10 -8.43
C THR A 173 -12.12 -6.74 -9.08
N LEU A 174 -11.41 -5.83 -8.42
CA LEU A 174 -11.25 -4.44 -8.91
C LEU A 174 -9.93 -4.19 -9.63
N TYR A 175 -8.91 -4.95 -9.25
CA TYR A 175 -7.55 -4.85 -9.73
C TYR A 175 -6.81 -6.14 -9.38
N CYS A 176 -5.64 -6.35 -9.98
CA CYS A 176 -4.76 -7.43 -9.58
C CYS A 176 -4.22 -7.21 -8.18
N TRP A 177 -4.42 -8.17 -7.28
CA TRP A 177 -3.90 -8.20 -5.91
C TRP A 177 -3.86 -9.63 -5.36
N ILE A 178 -3.78 -9.82 -4.03
CA ILE A 178 -3.86 -11.14 -3.39
C ILE A 178 -5.33 -11.60 -3.42
N PRO A 179 -5.68 -12.63 -4.22
CA PRO A 179 -7.06 -13.03 -4.40
C PRO A 179 -7.62 -13.72 -3.15
N ASP A 180 -8.95 -13.77 -3.02
CA ASP A 180 -9.64 -14.36 -1.87
C ASP A 180 -9.33 -15.86 -1.65
N ALA A 181 -8.76 -16.52 -2.66
CA ALA A 181 -8.22 -17.87 -2.53
C ALA A 181 -7.07 -17.98 -1.52
N PHE A 182 -6.38 -16.89 -1.18
CA PHE A 182 -5.28 -16.87 -0.20
C PHE A 182 -5.59 -15.96 1.00
N PRO A 183 -6.65 -16.24 1.79
CA PRO A 183 -7.11 -15.34 2.84
C PRO A 183 -6.07 -15.19 3.97
N VAL A 184 -5.35 -16.27 4.29
CA VAL A 184 -4.28 -16.28 5.30
C VAL A 184 -3.10 -15.43 4.85
N VAL A 185 -2.72 -15.51 3.57
CA VAL A 185 -1.63 -14.71 2.99
C VAL A 185 -2.00 -13.22 3.04
N ARG A 186 -3.23 -12.89 2.66
CA ARG A 186 -3.76 -11.52 2.75
C ARG A 186 -3.77 -10.99 4.19
N ALA A 187 -4.21 -11.81 5.14
CA ALA A 187 -4.23 -11.45 6.56
C ALA A 187 -2.82 -11.16 7.10
N ILE A 188 -1.86 -12.06 6.87
CA ILE A 188 -0.50 -11.95 7.41
C ILE A 188 0.29 -10.83 6.74
N LEU A 189 0.23 -10.72 5.41
CA LEU A 189 1.10 -9.83 4.66
C LEU A 189 0.56 -8.41 4.49
N TYR A 190 -0.74 -8.20 4.74
CA TYR A 190 -1.36 -6.88 4.55
C TYR A 190 -2.15 -6.45 5.79
N TYR A 191 -3.21 -7.17 6.17
CA TYR A 191 -4.13 -6.66 7.19
C TYR A 191 -3.51 -6.58 8.58
N ILE A 192 -2.79 -7.61 9.05
CA ILE A 192 -2.16 -7.59 10.38
C ILE A 192 -1.16 -6.42 10.49
N PRO A 193 -0.19 -6.26 9.56
CA PRO A 193 0.69 -5.09 9.55
C PRO A 193 -0.08 -3.77 9.54
N MET A 194 -1.11 -3.64 8.70
CA MET A 194 -1.92 -2.43 8.58
C MET A 194 -2.62 -2.08 9.90
N TRP A 195 -3.24 -3.07 10.57
CA TRP A 195 -3.91 -2.86 11.85
C TRP A 195 -2.94 -2.45 12.95
N LEU A 196 -1.76 -3.07 13.02
CA LEU A 196 -0.72 -2.67 13.97
C LEU A 196 -0.32 -1.20 13.75
N ILE A 197 -0.06 -0.80 12.51
CA ILE A 197 0.29 0.58 12.20
C ILE A 197 -0.86 1.55 12.51
N PHE A 198 -2.09 1.18 12.17
CA PHE A 198 -3.28 1.98 12.48
C PHE A 198 -3.41 2.24 14.00
N THR A 199 -3.19 1.23 14.84
CA THR A 199 -3.25 1.39 16.30
C THR A 199 -2.17 2.34 16.83
N VAL A 200 -0.97 2.33 16.24
CA VAL A 200 0.11 3.27 16.60
C VAL A 200 -0.28 4.70 16.18
N ASN A 201 -0.78 4.88 14.96
CA ASN A 201 -1.25 6.18 14.46
C ASN A 201 -2.38 6.76 15.32
N LEU A 202 -3.37 5.93 15.67
CA LEU A 202 -4.48 6.33 16.53
C LEU A 202 -3.99 6.75 17.91
N SER A 203 -3.08 5.97 18.51
CA SER A 203 -2.49 6.27 19.81
C SER A 203 -1.72 7.60 19.77
N ALA A 204 -0.94 7.82 18.71
CA ALA A 204 -0.21 9.07 18.53
C ALA A 204 -1.14 10.28 18.40
N PHE A 205 -2.21 10.16 17.60
CA PHE A 205 -3.19 11.23 17.45
C PHE A 205 -3.87 11.59 18.77
N LEU A 206 -4.29 10.60 19.56
CA LEU A 206 -4.89 10.81 20.88
C LEU A 206 -3.92 11.47 21.87
N LEU A 207 -2.65 11.07 21.87
CA LEU A 207 -1.63 11.65 22.72
C LEU A 207 -1.31 13.10 22.32
N VAL A 208 -1.16 13.39 21.04
CA VAL A 208 -0.95 14.76 20.56
C VAL A 208 -2.15 15.64 20.91
N GLY A 209 -3.37 15.16 20.67
CA GLY A 209 -4.60 15.88 21.02
C GLY A 209 -4.67 16.24 22.50
N ARG A 210 -4.27 15.34 23.40
CA ARG A 210 -4.22 15.64 24.85
C ARG A 210 -3.22 16.72 25.24
N VAL A 211 -2.15 16.93 24.48
CA VAL A 211 -1.17 18.01 24.76
C VAL A 211 -1.63 19.34 24.22
N VAL A 212 -2.28 19.36 23.04
CA VAL A 212 -2.72 20.60 22.40
C VAL A 212 -3.98 21.18 23.05
N TRP A 213 -4.91 20.33 23.50
CA TRP A 213 -6.16 20.76 24.15
C TRP A 213 -6.08 20.85 25.69
N ARG A 214 -4.88 20.71 26.24
CA ARG A 214 -4.60 21.09 27.64
C ARG A 214 -4.12 22.53 27.68
#